data_AF-A0A919F2H3-F1
#
_entry.id   AF-A0A919F2H3-F1
#
_cell.length_a   1.000
_cell.length_b   1.000
_cell.length_c   1.000
_cell.angle_alpha   90.00
_cell.angle_beta   90.00
_cell.angle_gamma   90.00
#
_symmetry.space_group_name_H-M   'P 1'
#
loop_
_entity.id
_entity.type
_entity.pdbx_description
1 polymer ?
#
loop_
_entity_poly.entity_id
_entity_poly.type
_entity_poly.pdbx_seq_one_letter_code
_entity_poly.pdbx_strand_id
1 'polypeptide(L)'
;MHSIALPRLHPSVDSEIGPRRPGAIYQNTDGRFEVLTLITDPADAAQLLRRDSARWAVIVRDTLRPDGQPFAIGSVWTTSDYLIRPAKAAYTPAA
;
A
#
# COMPACT_ATOMS: atom_id res chain seq x y z
N MET A 1 24.59 -34.71 -0.45
CA MET A 1 23.30 -34.47 -1.14
C MET A 1 23.06 -32.98 -1.12
N HIS A 2 22.88 -32.36 -2.29
CA HIS A 2 22.86 -30.91 -2.46
C HIS A 2 21.54 -30.31 -1.98
N SER A 3 21.59 -29.46 -0.95
CA SER A 3 20.46 -28.62 -0.56
C SER A 3 20.28 -27.51 -1.59
N ILE A 4 19.20 -27.59 -2.37
CA ILE A 4 18.75 -26.50 -3.23
C ILE A 4 18.16 -25.45 -2.29
N ALA A 5 18.94 -24.41 -1.97
CA ALA A 5 18.41 -23.21 -1.37
C ALA A 5 17.50 -22.55 -2.42
N LEU A 6 16.18 -22.75 -2.29
CA LEU A 6 15.22 -21.96 -3.06
C LEU A 6 15.50 -20.50 -2.73
N PRO A 7 15.79 -19.62 -3.71
CA PRO A 7 15.87 -18.20 -3.43
C PRO A 7 14.53 -17.82 -2.80
N ARG A 8 14.56 -17.22 -1.60
CA ARG A 8 13.37 -16.58 -1.05
C ARG A 8 12.96 -15.52 -2.07
N LEU A 9 11.98 -15.83 -2.91
CA LEU A 9 11.27 -14.83 -3.69
C LEU A 9 10.56 -13.95 -2.66
N HIS A 10 11.25 -12.92 -2.18
CA HIS A 10 10.58 -11.83 -1.53
C HIS A 10 9.60 -11.27 -2.58
N PRO A 11 8.30 -11.16 -2.24
CA PRO A 11 7.36 -10.53 -3.16
C PRO A 11 7.90 -9.15 -3.55
N SER A 12 7.74 -8.78 -4.81
CA SER A 12 8.12 -7.46 -5.28
C SER A 12 7.38 -6.40 -4.47
N VAL A 13 7.99 -5.23 -4.27
CA VAL A 13 7.36 -4.09 -3.58
C VAL A 13 6.00 -3.75 -4.19
N ASP A 14 5.85 -3.86 -5.51
CA ASP A 14 4.57 -3.66 -6.19
C ASP A 14 3.49 -4.66 -5.74
N SER A 15 3.84 -5.94 -5.61
CA SER A 15 2.97 -6.99 -5.09
C SER A 15 2.61 -6.78 -3.62
N GLU A 16 3.55 -6.27 -2.82
CA GLU A 16 3.29 -5.91 -1.43
C GLU A 16 2.33 -4.72 -1.29
N ILE A 17 2.45 -3.72 -2.16
CA ILE A 17 1.56 -2.56 -2.19
C ILE A 17 0.18 -2.98 -2.73
N GLY A 18 0.13 -3.87 -3.72
CA GLY A 18 -1.10 -4.27 -4.40
C GLY A 18 -1.72 -3.10 -5.17
N PRO A 19 -3.06 -3.05 -5.32
CA PRO A 19 -3.76 -2.02 -6.09
C PRO A 19 -3.84 -0.66 -5.39
N ARG A 20 -3.20 -0.48 -4.23
CA ARG A 20 -3.21 0.77 -3.47
C ARG A 20 -2.43 1.83 -4.23
N ARG A 21 -3.17 2.72 -4.90
CA ARG A 21 -2.69 3.90 -5.61
C ARG A 21 -3.51 5.12 -5.14
N PRO A 22 -2.96 6.35 -5.18
CA PRO A 22 -3.69 7.56 -4.80
C PRO A 22 -5.11 7.61 -5.39
N GLY A 23 -6.11 7.84 -4.54
CA GLY A 23 -7.53 7.85 -4.87
C GLY A 23 -8.22 6.47 -4.88
N ALA A 24 -7.49 5.36 -4.69
CA ALA A 24 -8.10 4.05 -4.50
C ALA A 24 -8.82 3.98 -3.14
N ILE A 25 -9.96 3.29 -3.09
CA ILE A 25 -10.63 2.92 -1.84
C ILE A 25 -10.60 1.41 -1.72
N TYR A 26 -10.12 0.92 -0.58
CA TYR A 26 -10.15 -0.50 -0.24
C TYR A 26 -10.77 -0.70 1.15
N GLN A 27 -11.15 -1.93 1.45
CA GLN A 27 -11.67 -2.34 2.73
C GLN A 27 -11.00 -3.64 3.17
N ASN A 28 -10.76 -3.75 4.45
CA ASN A 28 -10.34 -4.97 5.11
C ASN A 28 -11.02 -5.07 6.48
N THR A 29 -10.55 -5.97 7.34
CA THR A 29 -11.11 -6.18 8.69
C THR A 29 -11.00 -4.96 9.59
N ASP A 30 -10.05 -4.07 9.34
CA ASP A 30 -9.77 -2.90 10.21
C ASP A 30 -10.62 -1.67 9.83
N GLY A 31 -11.15 -1.62 8.60
CA GLY A 31 -11.97 -0.51 8.15
C GLY A 31 -12.01 -0.32 6.64
N ARG A 32 -12.42 0.88 6.20
CA ARG A 32 -12.47 1.27 4.80
C ARG A 32 -11.63 2.51 4.57
N PHE A 33 -10.61 2.38 3.74
CA PHE A 33 -9.54 3.35 3.64
C PHE A 33 -9.44 3.90 2.22
N GLU A 34 -9.36 5.23 2.12
CA GLU A 34 -8.93 5.91 0.90
C GLU A 34 -7.42 6.10 0.94
N VAL A 35 -6.76 5.72 -0.13
CA VAL A 35 -5.33 5.96 -0.33
C VAL A 35 -5.14 7.41 -0.75
N LEU A 36 -4.43 8.20 0.04
CA LEU A 36 -4.11 9.58 -0.28
C LEU A 36 -2.80 9.68 -1.04
N THR A 37 -1.76 9.01 -0.54
CA THR A 37 -0.40 9.08 -1.09
C THR A 37 0.28 7.71 -1.01
N LEU A 38 1.04 7.37 -2.05
CA LEU A 38 1.96 6.25 -2.04
C LEU A 38 3.39 6.78 -2.02
N ILE A 39 4.20 6.30 -1.08
CA ILE A 39 5.58 6.69 -0.86
C ILE A 39 6.44 5.47 -1.17
N THR A 40 7.37 5.64 -2.11
CA THR A 40 8.27 4.57 -2.59
C THR A 40 9.74 4.88 -2.37
N ASP A 41 10.06 6.07 -1.85
CA ASP A 41 11.38 6.34 -1.30
C ASP A 41 11.53 5.59 0.04
N PRO A 42 12.53 4.69 0.19
CA PRO A 42 12.69 3.90 1.40
C PRO A 42 13.05 4.72 2.64
N ALA A 43 13.79 5.83 2.50
CA ALA A 43 14.17 6.66 3.64
C ALA A 43 12.95 7.38 4.19
N ASP A 44 12.12 7.96 3.32
CA ASP A 44 10.85 8.59 3.70
C ASP A 44 9.89 7.57 4.34
N ALA A 45 9.77 6.39 3.76
CA ALA A 45 8.94 5.31 4.29
C ALA A 45 9.40 4.85 5.68
N ALA A 46 10.71 4.67 5.86
CA ALA A 46 11.30 4.28 7.14
C ALA A 46 11.08 5.34 8.22
N GLN A 47 11.20 6.62 7.87
CA GLN A 47 10.93 7.72 8.79
C GLN A 47 9.46 7.78 9.20
N LEU A 48 8.53 7.66 8.25
CA LEU A 48 7.09 7.71 8.51
C LEU A 48 6.59 6.55 9.35
N LEU A 49 7.05 5.33 9.05
CA LEU A 49 6.65 4.12 9.76
C LEU A 49 7.50 3.85 11.00
N ARG A 50 8.55 4.65 11.24
CA ARG A 50 9.55 4.44 12.30
C ARG A 50 10.12 3.02 12.27
N ARG A 51 10.44 2.54 11.08
CA ARG A 51 10.92 1.17 10.83
C ARG A 51 11.96 1.16 9.71
N ASP A 52 13.22 0.87 10.05
CA ASP A 52 14.35 0.91 9.09
C ASP A 52 14.21 -0.05 7.91
N SER A 53 13.42 -1.12 8.06
CA SER A 53 13.14 -2.08 6.99
C SER A 53 11.92 -1.73 6.14
N ALA A 54 11.31 -0.56 6.32
CA ALA A 54 10.23 -0.11 5.45
C ALA A 54 10.78 0.34 4.11
N ARG A 55 10.24 -0.22 3.03
CA ARG A 55 10.64 0.10 1.65
C ARG A 55 9.64 0.99 0.94
N TRP A 56 8.45 1.13 1.52
CA TRP A 56 7.33 1.87 0.99
C TRP A 56 6.37 2.15 2.15
N ALA A 57 5.51 3.16 1.97
CA ALA A 57 4.43 3.47 2.88
C ALA A 57 3.23 4.00 2.09
N VAL A 58 2.03 3.79 2.59
CA VAL A 58 0.81 4.39 2.06
C VAL A 58 0.20 5.26 3.14
N ILE A 59 -0.12 6.51 2.81
CA ILE A 59 -0.92 7.37 3.68
C ILE A 59 -2.38 7.13 3.32
N VAL A 60 -3.16 6.73 4.32
CA VAL A 60 -4.59 6.45 4.18
C VAL A 60 -5.43 7.32 5.08
N ARG A 61 -6.69 7.52 4.69
CA ARG A 61 -7.74 8.09 5.55
C ARG A 61 -8.86 7.08 5.73
N ASP A 62 -9.31 6.88 6.96
CA ASP A 62 -10.52 6.10 7.26
C ASP A 62 -11.74 6.86 6.75
N THR A 63 -12.48 6.26 5.83
CA THR A 63 -13.69 6.84 5.21
C THR A 63 -14.96 6.52 5.97
N LEU A 64 -14.90 5.68 7.01
CA LEU A 64 -15.99 5.44 7.95
C LEU A 64 -15.99 6.44 9.10
N ARG A 65 -14.86 7.12 9.32
CA ARG A 65 -14.70 8.17 10.32
C ARG A 65 -14.55 9.52 9.63
N PRO A 66 -15.59 10.38 9.62
CA PRO A 66 -15.53 11.66 8.89
C PRO A 66 -14.38 12.56 9.36
N ASP A 67 -14.02 12.49 10.65
CA ASP A 67 -12.92 13.26 11.25
C ASP A 67 -11.62 12.44 11.41
N GLY A 68 -11.53 11.29 10.72
CA GLY A 68 -10.36 10.42 10.77
C GLY A 68 -9.13 11.12 10.19
N GLN A 69 -8.13 11.37 11.03
CA GLN A 69 -6.86 11.92 10.56
C GLN A 69 -6.12 10.91 9.68
N PRO A 70 -5.42 11.36 8.63
CA PRO A 70 -4.58 10.47 7.82
C PRO A 70 -3.46 9.83 8.62
N PHE A 71 -3.15 8.57 8.32
CA PHE A 71 -2.04 7.85 8.95
C PHE A 71 -1.32 6.96 7.93
N ALA A 72 -0.04 6.67 8.21
CA ALA A 72 0.80 5.84 7.37
C ALA A 72 0.66 4.35 7.71
N ILE A 73 0.64 3.51 6.68
CA ILE A 73 0.67 2.05 6.80
C ILE A 73 1.74 1.45 5.88
N GLY A 74 2.29 0.32 6.30
CA GLY A 74 3.25 -0.48 5.52
C GLY A 74 2.89 -1.98 5.50
N SER A 75 1.61 -2.31 5.74
CA SER A 75 1.12 -3.68 5.78
C SER A 75 0.93 -4.22 4.37
N VAL A 76 1.49 -5.38 4.08
CA VAL A 76 1.40 -6.07 2.78
C VAL A 76 -0.06 -6.29 2.39
N TRP A 77 -0.36 -6.13 1.10
CA TRP A 77 -1.66 -6.44 0.52
C TRP A 77 -1.90 -7.95 0.54
N THR A 78 -3.04 -8.37 1.04
CA THR A 78 -3.41 -9.77 1.23
C THR A 78 -4.76 -10.08 0.61
N THR A 79 -5.16 -11.35 0.68
CA THR A 79 -6.50 -11.79 0.27
C THR A 79 -7.62 -11.27 1.17
N SER A 80 -7.29 -10.72 2.35
CA SER A 80 -8.26 -10.07 3.25
C SER A 80 -8.55 -8.62 2.86
N ASP A 81 -7.78 -8.07 1.92
CA ASP A 81 -7.96 -6.72 1.41
C ASP A 81 -8.78 -6.76 0.12
N TYR A 82 -9.86 -5.98 0.09
CA TYR A 82 -10.77 -5.90 -1.05
C TYR A 82 -10.79 -4.48 -1.61
N LEU A 83 -10.54 -4.36 -2.92
CA LEU A 83 -10.61 -3.07 -3.62
C LEU A 83 -12.07 -2.71 -3.90
N ILE A 84 -12.54 -1.60 -3.32
CA ILE A 84 -13.88 -1.08 -3.54
C ILE A 84 -13.92 -0.18 -4.77
N ARG A 85 -12.93 0.70 -4.90
CA ARG A 85 -12.80 1.64 -6.00
C ARG A 85 -11.34 1.71 -6.42
N PRO A 86 -11.00 1.45 -7.69
CA PRO A 86 -9.65 1.63 -8.17
C PRO A 86 -9.27 3.12 -8.10
N ALA A 87 -7.97 3.39 -8.01
CA ALA A 87 -7.47 4.74 -8.26
C ALA A 87 -7.96 5.20 -9.63
N LYS A 88 -8.42 6.44 -9.71
CA LYS A 88 -8.78 7.02 -10.99
C LYS A 88 -7.48 7.09 -11.79
N ALA A 89 -7.36 6.29 -12.84
CA ALA A 89 -6.29 6.48 -13.80
C ALA A 89 -6.37 7.94 -14.25
N ALA A 90 -5.26 8.67 -14.17
CA ALA A 90 -5.15 9.92 -14.89
C ALA A 90 -5.25 9.54 -16.37
N TYR A 91 -6.47 9.53 -16.90
CA TYR A 91 -6.70 9.36 -18.32
C TYR A 91 -6.09 10.58 -19.00
N THR A 92 -4.88 10.42 -19.51
CA THR A 92 -4.34 11.28 -20.55
C THR A 92 -4.87 10.71 -21.86
N PRO A 93 -5.86 11.33 -22.53
CA PRO A 93 -6.14 10.93 -23.90
C PRO A 93 -4.85 11.10 -24.70
N ALA A 94 -4.52 10.10 -25.52
CA ALA A 94 -3.50 10.25 -26.54
C ALA A 94 -3.89 11.38 -27.49
N ALA A 95 -2.88 12.13 -27.93
CA ALA A 95 -2.92 13.41 -28.65
C ALA A 95 -3.93 13.51 -29.80
#